data_AF-A0A2N1TXR3-F1
#
_entry.id   AF-A0A2N1TXR3-F1
#
_cell.length_a   1.000
_cell.length_b   1.000
_cell.length_c   1.000
_cell.angle_alpha   90.00
_cell.angle_beta   90.00
_cell.angle_gamma   90.00
#
_symmetry.space_group_name_H-M   'P 1'
#
loop_
_entity.id
_entity.type
_entity.pdbx_description
1 polymer ?
#
loop_
_entity_poly.entity_id
_entity_poly.type
_entity_poly.pdbx_seq_one_letter_code
_entity_poly.pdbx_strand_id
1 'polypeptide(L)'
;MNLAKLKQWKVPTLKDTGSDSLKVVICSGKGGTGKTTLALSMAWTLGRAEGFSLPVKLLDCDVEEPNCHLFLRGNYDTLMPVLAEKPVFDMQLCNGCGRCSNKCRYNAIAVVKGKPLVFNDLCHSCGVCGVICPRDAISLKAIAIGEVLADNNHRPFSFMFGRLNVGESQSPMVIGEMLKHALPDGLNIIDGPPGTACNTVKAIAAADKVILVTEPTPFGANDLALALDLCAQLQKPCAIVINRSDSNDQLIENLAESYQVSVVGKIPFKREYARACSDGLILTEEFPELRAGVISSFSRLLSEAAVPLTVKYETEARGECRVASASADTQKSDNYQEITVLSGKGGTGKTTVTGAFVALADSLVAADCDVDAANLRLIMNEKILYTERACLGSEAVIDQRKCTKCDKCFEACRFGAIDFDKQADRYSVNALNCEGCGLCIEICPAKAISEKRAETGSLMLSESTRGQLVHAKLAPAAENSGKLVSMVRSLAFAIVDQQQKEWLLVDGPPGTACPAIASVTGSDRVILVTEPTIAAVHDLERIIKLVRHFGLKPEIIINKVDINPTYARKIRDLADNAGYKILGEIPFDDTVKEAIKAGVPVVDFNDGPASQALRTIWNKIKETR
;
A
#
# COMPACT_ATOMS: atom_id res chain seq x y z
N MET A 1 0.49 -33.60 -5.68
CA MET A 1 -0.86 -34.23 -5.59
C MET A 1 -1.30 -34.62 -7.00
N ASN A 2 -1.84 -35.83 -7.19
CA ASN A 2 -2.18 -36.38 -8.52
C ASN A 2 -3.41 -35.65 -9.10
N LEU A 3 -3.43 -35.36 -10.41
CA LEU A 3 -4.56 -34.74 -11.16
C LEU A 3 -5.91 -35.40 -10.83
N ALA A 4 -5.89 -36.68 -10.47
CA ALA A 4 -7.05 -37.46 -10.03
C ALA A 4 -7.79 -36.91 -8.79
N LYS A 5 -7.13 -36.22 -7.84
CA LYS A 5 -7.81 -35.63 -6.67
C LYS A 5 -8.48 -34.28 -6.99
N LEU A 6 -8.01 -33.53 -7.99
CA LEU A 6 -8.69 -32.30 -8.44
C LEU A 6 -10.01 -32.62 -9.14
N LYS A 7 -10.06 -33.73 -9.89
CA LYS A 7 -11.30 -34.25 -10.49
C LYS A 7 -12.40 -34.57 -9.46
N GLN A 8 -12.03 -34.76 -8.19
CA GLN A 8 -12.96 -35.02 -7.08
C GLN A 8 -13.15 -33.81 -6.17
N TRP A 9 -12.43 -32.70 -6.43
CA TRP A 9 -12.56 -31.49 -5.62
C TRP A 9 -13.86 -30.79 -5.99
N LYS A 10 -14.93 -31.15 -5.27
CA LYS A 10 -16.12 -30.33 -5.17
C LYS A 10 -15.75 -29.07 -4.40
N VAL A 11 -16.35 -27.93 -4.78
CA VAL A 11 -16.37 -26.72 -3.93
C VAL A 11 -16.63 -27.18 -2.50
N PRO A 12 -15.80 -26.82 -1.51
CA PRO A 12 -16.22 -26.95 -0.13
C PRO A 12 -17.50 -26.11 -0.05
N THR A 13 -18.66 -26.75 0.08
CA THR A 13 -19.85 -26.04 0.57
C THR A 13 -19.38 -25.37 1.85
N LEU A 14 -19.21 -24.06 1.82
CA LEU A 14 -19.06 -23.25 3.02
C LEU A 14 -20.39 -23.40 3.73
N LYS A 15 -20.48 -24.41 4.61
CA LYS A 15 -21.72 -24.88 5.24
C LYS A 15 -22.45 -23.77 6.01
N ASP A 16 -21.78 -22.65 6.25
CA ASP A 16 -22.29 -21.52 7.01
C ASP A 16 -22.75 -20.32 6.15
N THR A 17 -22.50 -20.29 4.83
CA THR A 17 -22.81 -19.10 3.99
C THR A 17 -23.85 -19.31 2.88
N GLY A 18 -24.18 -20.56 2.53
CA GLY A 18 -25.15 -20.85 1.47
C GLY A 18 -24.73 -20.38 0.06
N SER A 19 -23.44 -20.15 -0.16
CA SER A 19 -22.85 -19.64 -1.41
C SER A 19 -21.75 -20.58 -1.91
N ASP A 20 -21.75 -20.93 -3.21
CA ASP A 20 -20.72 -21.73 -3.88
C ASP A 20 -19.52 -20.88 -4.39
N SER A 21 -19.39 -19.63 -3.94
CA SER A 21 -18.24 -18.74 -4.21
C SER A 21 -17.07 -18.97 -3.25
N LEU A 22 -15.85 -18.93 -3.78
CA LEU A 22 -14.62 -18.85 -3.02
C LEU A 22 -13.80 -17.62 -3.44
N LYS A 23 -13.45 -16.74 -2.49
CA LYS A 23 -12.59 -15.57 -2.68
C LYS A 23 -11.22 -15.83 -2.09
N VAL A 24 -10.21 -15.92 -2.96
CA VAL A 24 -8.81 -16.06 -2.58
C VAL A 24 -8.09 -14.75 -2.88
N VAL A 25 -7.64 -14.07 -1.84
CA VAL A 25 -6.82 -12.85 -1.98
C VAL A 25 -5.36 -13.22 -1.98
N ILE A 26 -4.61 -12.74 -2.97
CA ILE A 26 -3.17 -12.87 -3.08
C ILE A 26 -2.59 -11.49 -2.75
N CYS A 27 -1.94 -11.36 -1.59
CA CYS A 27 -1.34 -10.10 -1.15
C CYS A 27 0.10 -10.31 -0.65
N SER A 28 0.75 -9.23 -0.22
CA SER A 28 2.15 -9.24 0.23
C SER A 28 2.41 -8.06 1.14
N GLY A 29 3.39 -8.19 2.04
CA GLY A 29 3.77 -7.07 2.92
C GLY A 29 4.39 -5.87 2.19
N LYS A 30 4.96 -6.08 0.99
CA LYS A 30 5.52 -5.01 0.16
C LYS A 30 5.26 -5.18 -1.33
N GLY A 31 5.56 -4.14 -2.09
CA GLY A 31 5.62 -4.19 -3.54
C GLY A 31 6.65 -5.17 -4.11
N GLY A 32 6.41 -5.69 -5.32
CA GLY A 32 7.42 -6.41 -6.11
C GLY A 32 7.78 -7.85 -5.71
N THR A 33 7.03 -8.49 -4.82
CA THR A 33 7.24 -9.90 -4.43
C THR A 33 6.67 -10.91 -5.43
N GLY A 34 5.91 -10.46 -6.45
CA GLY A 34 5.33 -11.32 -7.49
C GLY A 34 3.90 -11.78 -7.25
N LYS A 35 3.09 -10.99 -6.52
CA LYS A 35 1.63 -11.22 -6.35
C LYS A 35 0.91 -11.41 -7.69
N THR A 36 1.01 -10.41 -8.57
CA THR A 36 0.42 -10.42 -9.91
C THR A 36 0.86 -11.63 -10.73
N THR A 37 2.15 -12.00 -10.64
CA THR A 37 2.67 -13.21 -11.30
C THR A 37 1.97 -14.47 -10.79
N LEU A 38 1.82 -14.63 -9.46
CA LEU A 38 1.11 -15.77 -8.88
C LEU A 38 -0.38 -15.73 -9.19
N ALA A 39 -1.03 -14.57 -9.12
CA ALA A 39 -2.46 -14.39 -9.41
C ALA A 39 -2.81 -14.77 -10.85
N LEU A 40 -2.07 -14.24 -11.83
CA LEU A 40 -2.20 -14.61 -13.24
C LEU A 40 -1.90 -16.09 -13.46
N SER A 41 -0.82 -16.61 -12.87
CA SER A 41 -0.44 -18.02 -13.01
C SER A 41 -1.49 -18.97 -12.46
N MET A 42 -2.09 -18.61 -11.32
CA MET A 42 -3.17 -19.38 -10.69
C MET A 42 -4.45 -19.31 -11.50
N ALA A 43 -4.86 -18.12 -11.95
CA ALA A 43 -6.05 -17.95 -12.78
C ALA A 43 -5.92 -18.70 -14.11
N TRP A 44 -4.78 -18.56 -14.78
CA TRP A 44 -4.49 -19.25 -16.04
C TRP A 44 -4.47 -20.77 -15.89
N THR A 45 -3.76 -21.27 -14.87
CA THR A 45 -3.61 -22.71 -14.66
C THR A 45 -4.94 -23.35 -14.27
N LEU A 46 -5.68 -22.77 -13.31
CA LEU A 46 -6.94 -23.32 -12.84
C LEU A 46 -8.06 -23.19 -13.86
N GLY A 47 -8.13 -22.07 -14.60
CA GLY A 47 -9.12 -21.87 -15.66
C GLY A 47 -8.97 -22.86 -16.83
N ARG A 48 -7.81 -23.50 -16.99
CA ARG A 48 -7.55 -24.53 -18.01
C ARG A 48 -7.48 -25.95 -17.46
N ALA A 49 -7.55 -26.12 -16.15
CA ALA A 49 -7.33 -27.42 -15.52
C ALA A 49 -8.49 -28.37 -15.85
N GLU A 50 -8.20 -29.44 -16.59
CA GLU A 50 -9.17 -30.48 -16.88
C GLU A 50 -9.72 -31.10 -15.58
N GLY A 51 -11.03 -30.95 -15.36
CA GLY A 51 -11.70 -31.43 -14.14
C GLY A 51 -11.89 -30.38 -13.04
N PHE A 52 -11.43 -29.14 -13.22
CA PHE A 52 -11.81 -28.01 -12.37
C PHE A 52 -13.08 -27.36 -12.93
N SER A 53 -14.21 -27.53 -12.25
CA SER A 53 -15.54 -27.16 -12.79
C SER A 53 -16.01 -25.74 -12.45
N LEU A 54 -15.31 -25.04 -11.54
CA LEU A 54 -15.72 -23.69 -11.14
C LEU A 54 -15.30 -22.66 -12.19
N PRO A 55 -16.18 -21.73 -12.58
CA PRO A 55 -15.76 -20.57 -13.35
C PRO A 55 -14.76 -19.75 -12.53
N VAL A 56 -13.69 -19.30 -13.20
CA VAL A 56 -12.64 -18.50 -12.59
C VAL A 56 -12.82 -17.04 -13.00
N LYS A 57 -12.70 -16.14 -12.03
CA LYS A 57 -12.60 -14.70 -12.25
C LYS A 57 -11.35 -14.15 -11.56
N LEU A 58 -10.58 -13.36 -12.30
CA LEU A 58 -9.45 -12.60 -11.78
C LEU A 58 -9.89 -11.14 -11.55
N LEU A 59 -9.68 -10.64 -10.35
CA LEU A 59 -9.95 -9.27 -9.92
C LEU A 59 -8.62 -8.61 -9.54
N ASP A 60 -8.18 -7.61 -10.29
CA ASP A 60 -6.99 -6.82 -9.94
C ASP A 60 -7.38 -5.62 -9.08
N CYS A 61 -7.29 -5.83 -7.76
CA CYS A 61 -7.65 -4.88 -6.72
C CYS A 61 -6.49 -3.99 -6.29
N ASP A 62 -5.31 -4.04 -6.93
CA ASP A 62 -4.28 -2.99 -6.76
C ASP A 62 -4.64 -1.76 -7.61
N VAL A 63 -5.72 -1.10 -7.23
CA VAL A 63 -6.36 -0.04 -8.03
C VAL A 63 -5.49 1.20 -8.24
N GLU A 64 -4.46 1.37 -7.41
CA GLU A 64 -3.52 2.48 -7.52
C GLU A 64 -2.55 2.28 -8.69
N GLU A 65 -2.16 1.04 -8.99
CA GLU A 65 -1.19 0.66 -10.01
C GLU A 65 -1.56 -0.73 -10.59
N PRO A 66 -2.73 -0.87 -11.24
CA PRO A 66 -3.23 -2.17 -11.67
C PRO A 66 -2.36 -2.73 -12.80
N ASN A 67 -1.89 -3.97 -12.65
CA ASN A 67 -0.87 -4.53 -13.52
C ASN A 67 -1.31 -5.79 -14.28
N CYS A 68 -2.33 -6.54 -13.83
CA CYS A 68 -2.79 -7.76 -14.53
C CYS A 68 -3.15 -7.50 -15.99
N HIS A 69 -3.76 -6.34 -16.27
CA HIS A 69 -4.24 -5.98 -17.60
C HIS A 69 -3.12 -5.86 -18.65
N LEU A 70 -1.87 -5.60 -18.21
CA LEU A 70 -0.68 -5.50 -19.06
C LEU A 70 -0.24 -6.87 -19.59
N PHE A 71 -0.57 -7.95 -18.89
CA PHE A 71 -0.22 -9.33 -19.26
C PHE A 71 -1.30 -9.97 -20.13
N LEU A 72 -2.57 -9.58 -19.95
CA LEU A 72 -3.71 -10.23 -20.62
C LEU A 72 -3.99 -9.67 -22.02
N ARG A 73 -3.57 -8.43 -22.31
CA ARG A 73 -3.77 -7.76 -23.62
C ARG A 73 -5.23 -7.85 -24.14
N GLY A 74 -6.20 -7.83 -23.22
CA GLY A 74 -7.63 -7.93 -23.51
C GLY A 74 -8.26 -6.61 -23.99
N ASN A 75 -9.51 -6.69 -24.43
CA ASN A 75 -10.33 -5.53 -24.77
C ASN A 75 -11.25 -5.19 -23.59
N TYR A 76 -11.10 -4.00 -23.03
CA TYR A 76 -11.81 -3.57 -21.83
C TYR A 76 -12.99 -2.66 -22.15
N ASP A 77 -13.97 -3.22 -22.88
CA ASP A 77 -15.10 -2.44 -23.43
C ASP A 77 -16.12 -2.01 -22.35
N THR A 78 -16.12 -2.68 -21.20
CA THR A 78 -16.99 -2.31 -20.07
C THR A 78 -16.23 -1.38 -19.14
N LEU A 79 -16.69 -0.13 -19.02
CA LEU A 79 -16.15 0.89 -18.11
C LEU A 79 -17.25 1.38 -17.17
N MET A 80 -17.00 1.31 -15.87
CA MET A 80 -17.91 1.75 -14.82
C MET A 80 -17.22 2.83 -13.96
N PRO A 81 -17.66 4.10 -13.99
CA PRO A 81 -17.06 5.14 -13.17
C PRO A 81 -17.36 4.89 -11.69
N VAL A 82 -16.36 5.04 -10.83
CA VAL A 82 -16.52 5.01 -9.37
C VAL A 82 -16.61 6.45 -8.88
N LEU A 83 -17.73 6.76 -8.23
CA LEU A 83 -18.05 8.13 -7.80
C LEU A 83 -17.90 8.27 -6.29
N ALA A 84 -17.41 9.42 -5.85
CA ALA A 84 -17.42 9.84 -4.45
C ALA A 84 -17.99 11.25 -4.28
N GLU A 85 -18.67 11.47 -3.16
CA GLU A 85 -19.30 12.75 -2.85
C GLU A 85 -18.30 13.74 -2.24
N LYS A 86 -17.91 14.76 -3.02
CA LYS A 86 -16.96 15.81 -2.59
C LYS A 86 -17.65 17.15 -2.38
N PRO A 87 -17.15 18.00 -1.46
CA PRO A 87 -17.77 19.28 -1.16
C PRO A 87 -17.55 20.33 -2.26
N VAL A 88 -18.63 21.00 -2.64
CA VAL A 88 -18.65 22.13 -3.58
C VAL A 88 -19.24 23.34 -2.86
N PHE A 89 -18.45 24.41 -2.80
CA PHE A 89 -18.78 25.63 -2.08
C PHE A 89 -19.54 26.61 -2.98
N ASP A 90 -20.69 27.08 -2.48
CA ASP A 90 -21.33 28.27 -2.99
C ASP A 90 -20.68 29.52 -2.37
N MET A 91 -19.91 30.24 -3.19
CA MET A 91 -19.18 31.43 -2.75
C MET A 91 -20.08 32.64 -2.51
N GLN A 92 -21.36 32.61 -2.90
CA GLN A 92 -22.33 33.64 -2.56
C GLN A 92 -22.89 33.45 -1.15
N LEU A 93 -23.03 32.19 -0.71
CA LEU A 93 -23.52 31.85 0.63
C LEU A 93 -22.39 31.80 1.68
N CYS A 94 -21.19 31.39 1.26
CA CYS A 94 -20.03 31.22 2.13
C CYS A 94 -19.50 32.56 2.64
N ASN A 95 -19.36 32.69 3.96
CA ASN A 95 -18.78 33.87 4.60
C ASN A 95 -17.32 33.65 5.07
N GLY A 96 -16.69 32.53 4.72
CA GLY A 96 -15.30 32.25 5.08
C GLY A 96 -15.05 31.95 6.56
N CYS A 97 -16.05 31.51 7.33
CA CYS A 97 -15.92 31.32 8.79
C CYS A 97 -14.94 30.24 9.27
N GLY A 98 -14.38 29.41 8.38
CA GLY A 98 -13.35 28.42 8.75
C GLY A 98 -13.83 27.14 9.45
N ARG A 99 -15.10 27.02 9.85
CA ARG A 99 -15.60 25.81 10.55
C ARG A 99 -15.32 24.51 9.79
N CYS A 100 -15.50 24.51 8.46
CA CYS A 100 -15.26 23.35 7.60
C CYS A 100 -13.81 22.90 7.59
N SER A 101 -12.87 23.85 7.63
CA SER A 101 -11.44 23.59 7.76
C SER A 101 -11.12 23.03 9.15
N ASN A 102 -11.59 23.71 10.20
CA ASN A 102 -11.34 23.32 11.60
C ASN A 102 -11.90 21.93 11.97
N LYS A 103 -13.00 21.50 11.31
CA LYS A 103 -13.62 20.18 11.52
C LYS A 103 -13.14 19.13 10.54
N CYS A 104 -12.37 19.49 9.52
CA CYS A 104 -11.84 18.53 8.55
C CYS A 104 -10.68 17.75 9.16
N ARG A 105 -10.91 16.51 9.57
CA ARG A 105 -9.89 15.65 10.18
C ARG A 105 -8.80 15.17 9.21
N TYR A 106 -8.97 15.43 7.92
CA TYR A 106 -8.02 15.06 6.86
C TYR A 106 -7.25 16.28 6.33
N ASN A 107 -7.48 17.48 6.90
CA ASN A 107 -6.90 18.74 6.42
C ASN A 107 -7.16 19.02 4.92
N ALA A 108 -8.23 18.46 4.37
CA ALA A 108 -8.62 18.62 2.97
C ALA A 108 -9.20 20.00 2.64
N ILE A 109 -9.37 20.88 3.63
CA ILE A 109 -9.95 22.21 3.46
C ILE A 109 -9.07 23.21 4.19
N ALA A 110 -8.61 24.23 3.49
CA ALA A 110 -7.95 25.40 4.07
C ALA A 110 -8.81 26.65 3.81
N VAL A 111 -8.75 27.66 4.68
CA VAL A 111 -9.40 28.95 4.43
C VAL A 111 -8.33 30.04 4.36
N VAL A 112 -8.15 30.61 3.17
CA VAL A 112 -7.14 31.64 2.91
C VAL A 112 -7.85 32.93 2.54
N LYS A 113 -7.61 33.99 3.32
CA LYS A 113 -8.22 35.32 3.11
C LYS A 113 -9.76 35.23 2.95
N GLY A 114 -10.41 34.41 3.78
CA GLY A 114 -11.86 34.19 3.77
C GLY A 114 -12.39 33.30 2.63
N LYS A 115 -11.52 32.73 1.78
CA LYS A 115 -11.92 31.81 0.71
C LYS A 115 -11.54 30.37 1.06
N PRO A 116 -12.50 29.43 1.08
CA PRO A 116 -12.20 28.02 1.26
C PRO A 116 -11.54 27.45 0.00
N LEU A 117 -10.47 26.69 0.20
CA LEU A 117 -9.77 25.90 -0.80
C LEU A 117 -9.95 24.43 -0.41
N VAL A 118 -10.39 23.61 -1.36
CA VAL A 118 -10.59 22.16 -1.15
C VAL A 118 -9.50 21.42 -1.90
N PHE A 119 -8.73 20.63 -1.16
CA PHE A 119 -7.78 19.66 -1.69
C PHE A 119 -8.51 18.35 -1.88
N ASN A 120 -9.10 18.15 -3.06
CA ASN A 120 -9.93 16.99 -3.37
C ASN A 120 -9.18 15.67 -3.15
N ASP A 121 -7.88 15.68 -3.37
CA ASP A 121 -6.95 14.56 -3.21
C ASP A 121 -6.87 14.08 -1.74
N LEU A 122 -7.02 14.99 -0.78
CA LEU A 122 -7.03 14.70 0.66
C LEU A 122 -8.44 14.45 1.22
N CYS A 123 -9.49 14.63 0.40
CA CYS A 123 -10.87 14.54 0.87
C CYS A 123 -11.36 13.09 0.90
N HIS A 124 -11.61 12.56 2.11
CA HIS A 124 -12.19 11.22 2.30
C HIS A 124 -13.73 11.18 2.13
N SER A 125 -14.34 12.19 1.49
CA SER A 125 -15.77 12.21 1.15
C SER A 125 -16.72 11.94 2.33
N CYS A 126 -16.30 12.34 3.55
CA CYS A 126 -17.03 12.03 4.78
C CYS A 126 -18.26 12.92 5.03
N GLY A 127 -18.39 14.06 4.34
CA GLY A 127 -19.55 14.96 4.47
C GLY A 127 -19.60 15.86 5.71
N VAL A 128 -18.65 15.76 6.65
CA VAL A 128 -18.62 16.57 7.89
C VAL A 128 -18.73 18.07 7.61
N CYS A 129 -18.00 18.56 6.60
CA CYS A 129 -17.99 19.97 6.23
C CYS A 129 -19.38 20.51 5.83
N GLY A 130 -20.22 19.70 5.19
CA GLY A 130 -21.59 20.07 4.84
C GLY A 130 -22.45 20.26 6.08
N VAL A 131 -22.45 19.29 6.98
CA VAL A 131 -23.29 19.29 8.20
C VAL A 131 -22.95 20.43 9.15
N ILE A 132 -21.68 20.81 9.26
CA ILE A 132 -21.23 21.85 10.19
C ILE A 132 -21.33 23.28 9.60
N CYS A 133 -21.67 23.42 8.32
CA CYS A 133 -21.75 24.71 7.64
C CYS A 133 -22.97 25.52 8.15
N PRO A 134 -22.79 26.68 8.79
CA PRO A 134 -23.91 27.44 9.36
C PRO A 134 -24.74 28.22 8.32
N ARG A 135 -24.33 28.17 7.04
CA ARG A 135 -24.94 28.92 5.93
C ARG A 135 -25.46 28.00 4.83
N ASP A 136 -25.37 26.69 5.03
CA ASP A 136 -25.66 25.67 4.02
C ASP A 136 -24.95 25.95 2.68
N ALA A 137 -23.75 26.54 2.75
CA ALA A 137 -22.97 26.97 1.60
C ALA A 137 -22.19 25.82 0.95
N ILE A 138 -22.34 24.59 1.41
CA ILE A 138 -21.56 23.43 0.97
C ILE A 138 -22.53 22.34 0.53
N SER A 139 -22.48 22.00 -0.76
CA SER A 139 -23.21 20.86 -1.33
C SER A 139 -22.24 19.71 -1.60
N LEU A 140 -22.70 18.47 -1.46
CA LEU A 140 -21.92 17.30 -1.85
C LEU A 140 -22.28 16.91 -3.28
N LYS A 141 -21.27 16.82 -4.16
CA LYS A 141 -21.46 16.41 -5.56
C LYS A 141 -20.65 15.16 -5.86
N ALA A 142 -21.22 14.26 -6.65
CA ALA A 142 -20.54 13.06 -7.11
C ALA A 142 -19.42 13.44 -8.09
N ILE A 143 -18.19 13.03 -7.78
CA ILE A 143 -17.00 13.21 -8.58
C ILE A 143 -16.39 11.84 -8.86
N ALA A 144 -15.98 11.58 -10.10
CA ALA A 144 -15.29 10.34 -10.44
C ALA A 144 -13.91 10.30 -9.79
N ILE A 145 -13.71 9.33 -8.90
CA ILE A 145 -12.43 9.09 -8.21
C ILE A 145 -11.62 7.95 -8.85
N GLY A 146 -12.25 7.21 -9.75
CA GLY A 146 -11.65 6.11 -10.47
C GLY A 146 -12.69 5.41 -11.32
N GLU A 147 -12.37 4.21 -11.74
CA GLU A 147 -13.19 3.41 -12.65
C GLU A 147 -12.87 1.94 -12.48
N VAL A 148 -13.83 1.11 -12.89
CA VAL A 148 -13.69 -0.34 -12.97
C VAL A 148 -13.83 -0.73 -14.44
N LEU A 149 -12.84 -1.45 -14.95
CA LEU A 149 -12.81 -1.95 -16.31
C LEU A 149 -12.90 -3.48 -16.31
N ALA A 150 -13.64 -4.05 -17.27
CA ALA A 150 -13.83 -5.49 -17.34
C ALA A 150 -13.70 -6.04 -18.76
N ASP A 151 -13.09 -7.22 -18.84
CA ASP A 151 -13.19 -8.14 -19.96
C ASP A 151 -13.85 -9.43 -19.44
N ASN A 152 -15.19 -9.46 -19.52
CA ASN A 152 -15.99 -10.59 -19.06
C ASN A 152 -15.86 -11.82 -19.98
N ASN A 153 -15.36 -11.64 -21.21
CA ASN A 153 -15.26 -12.69 -22.21
C ASN A 153 -13.86 -13.26 -22.35
N HIS A 154 -12.89 -12.72 -21.62
CA HIS A 154 -11.55 -13.27 -21.55
C HIS A 154 -11.59 -14.78 -21.26
N ARG A 155 -10.69 -15.52 -21.92
CA ARG A 155 -10.52 -16.96 -21.76
C ARG A 155 -9.07 -17.21 -21.37
N PRO A 156 -8.79 -18.10 -20.43
CA PRO A 156 -9.69 -19.13 -19.87
C PRO A 156 -10.52 -18.69 -18.65
N PHE A 157 -10.38 -17.44 -18.21
CA PHE A 157 -11.09 -16.87 -17.07
C PHE A 157 -11.57 -15.46 -17.39
N SER A 158 -12.65 -15.02 -16.73
CA SER A 158 -13.13 -13.62 -16.82
C SER A 158 -12.23 -12.69 -16.00
N PHE A 159 -12.09 -11.44 -16.42
CA PHE A 159 -11.15 -10.50 -15.80
C PHE A 159 -11.76 -9.10 -15.58
N MET A 160 -11.37 -8.47 -14.48
CA MET A 160 -11.73 -7.09 -14.17
C MET A 160 -10.62 -6.45 -13.33
N PHE A 161 -10.38 -5.16 -13.55
CA PHE A 161 -9.44 -4.37 -12.77
C PHE A 161 -10.02 -3.01 -12.44
N GLY A 162 -9.61 -2.46 -11.30
CA GLY A 162 -9.96 -1.10 -10.89
C GLY A 162 -8.80 -0.18 -11.18
N ARG A 163 -9.10 1.08 -11.48
CA ARG A 163 -8.11 2.12 -11.69
C ARG A 163 -8.54 3.38 -10.94
N LEU A 164 -7.78 3.74 -9.93
CA LEU A 164 -7.93 4.97 -9.17
C LEU A 164 -7.32 6.13 -9.98
N ASN A 165 -7.95 7.31 -9.91
CA ASN A 165 -7.36 8.52 -10.47
C ASN A 165 -6.12 8.93 -9.65
N VAL A 166 -5.07 9.38 -10.33
CA VAL A 166 -3.82 9.79 -9.66
C VAL A 166 -4.09 10.99 -8.76
N GLY A 167 -3.63 10.93 -7.51
CA GLY A 167 -3.88 11.95 -6.47
C GLY A 167 -5.05 11.60 -5.54
N GLU A 168 -5.92 10.66 -5.92
CA GLU A 168 -7.05 10.28 -5.07
C GLU A 168 -6.62 9.41 -3.88
N SER A 169 -7.27 9.64 -2.74
CA SER A 169 -7.02 8.93 -1.46
C SER A 169 -7.94 7.73 -1.22
N GLN A 170 -8.99 7.57 -2.03
CA GLN A 170 -10.10 6.65 -1.75
C GLN A 170 -10.00 5.30 -2.48
N SER A 171 -8.82 4.67 -2.48
CA SER A 171 -8.64 3.32 -3.05
C SER A 171 -9.63 2.26 -2.49
N PRO A 172 -10.04 2.27 -1.20
CA PRO A 172 -11.01 1.29 -0.70
C PRO A 172 -12.39 1.36 -1.36
N MET A 173 -12.80 2.51 -1.90
CA MET A 173 -14.08 2.67 -2.61
C MET A 173 -14.05 1.94 -3.95
N VAL A 174 -12.96 2.09 -4.72
CA VAL A 174 -12.80 1.41 -6.02
C VAL A 174 -12.68 -0.11 -5.80
N ILE A 175 -11.89 -0.54 -4.81
CA ILE A 175 -11.80 -1.96 -4.42
C ILE A 175 -13.18 -2.50 -4.00
N GLY A 176 -13.90 -1.74 -3.17
CA GLY A 176 -15.26 -2.10 -2.74
C GLY A 176 -16.22 -2.28 -3.92
N GLU A 177 -16.16 -1.40 -4.92
CA GLU A 177 -16.98 -1.52 -6.13
C GLU A 177 -16.62 -2.77 -6.94
N MET A 178 -15.33 -3.03 -7.17
CA MET A 178 -14.89 -4.25 -7.84
C MET A 178 -15.38 -5.53 -7.17
N LEU A 179 -15.28 -5.59 -5.84
CA LEU A 179 -15.64 -6.78 -5.05
C LEU A 179 -17.13 -7.13 -5.13
N LYS A 180 -18.01 -6.17 -5.48
CA LYS A 180 -19.43 -6.44 -5.76
C LYS A 180 -19.63 -7.29 -7.01
N HIS A 181 -18.65 -7.32 -7.92
CA HIS A 181 -18.69 -8.09 -9.16
C HIS A 181 -17.98 -9.45 -9.07
N ALA A 182 -17.63 -9.91 -7.86
CA ALA A 182 -17.18 -11.28 -7.65
C ALA A 182 -18.27 -12.27 -8.09
N LEU A 183 -17.86 -13.39 -8.69
CA LEU A 183 -18.78 -14.47 -9.08
C LEU A 183 -19.43 -15.07 -7.83
N PRO A 184 -20.77 -15.18 -7.77
CA PRO A 184 -21.47 -15.80 -6.64
C PRO A 184 -21.30 -17.32 -6.58
N ASP A 185 -21.00 -17.97 -7.72
CA ASP A 185 -20.84 -19.42 -7.86
C ASP A 185 -19.53 -19.76 -8.59
N GLY A 186 -18.40 -19.27 -8.07
CA GLY A 186 -17.11 -19.43 -8.75
C GLY A 186 -15.89 -19.16 -7.88
N LEU A 187 -14.70 -19.39 -8.46
CA LEU A 187 -13.43 -19.03 -7.85
C LEU A 187 -13.06 -17.59 -8.25
N ASN A 188 -12.99 -16.71 -7.26
CA ASN A 188 -12.54 -15.33 -7.41
C ASN A 188 -11.10 -15.22 -6.89
N ILE A 189 -10.15 -15.10 -7.80
CA ILE A 189 -8.76 -14.80 -7.48
C ILE A 189 -8.62 -13.28 -7.47
N ILE A 190 -8.18 -12.72 -6.35
CA ILE A 190 -8.03 -11.29 -6.16
C ILE A 190 -6.53 -10.99 -6.07
N ASP A 191 -5.98 -10.30 -7.06
CA ASP A 191 -4.64 -9.70 -6.95
C ASP A 191 -4.78 -8.47 -6.05
N GLY A 192 -4.32 -8.61 -4.81
CA GLY A 192 -4.48 -7.61 -3.76
C GLY A 192 -3.34 -6.58 -3.76
N PRO A 193 -3.59 -5.38 -3.22
CA PRO A 193 -2.54 -4.38 -3.04
C PRO A 193 -1.46 -4.87 -2.06
N PRO A 194 -0.22 -4.36 -2.17
CA PRO A 194 0.82 -4.59 -1.17
C PRO A 194 0.60 -3.75 0.10
N GLY A 195 1.29 -4.13 1.19
CA GLY A 195 1.33 -3.36 2.43
C GLY A 195 0.24 -3.78 3.41
N THR A 196 0.06 -3.02 4.48
CA THR A 196 -0.91 -3.31 5.56
C THR A 196 -1.96 -2.20 5.75
N ALA A 197 -2.00 -1.25 4.81
CA ALA A 197 -2.90 -0.11 4.83
C ALA A 197 -4.35 -0.46 4.43
N CYS A 198 -5.22 0.56 4.41
CA CYS A 198 -6.67 0.45 4.19
C CYS A 198 -7.07 -0.31 2.91
N ASN A 199 -6.28 -0.20 1.83
CA ASN A 199 -6.50 -0.92 0.58
C ASN A 199 -6.33 -2.44 0.76
N THR A 200 -5.27 -2.88 1.44
CA THR A 200 -5.03 -4.29 1.77
C THR A 200 -6.05 -4.79 2.78
N VAL A 201 -6.37 -4.00 3.81
CA VAL A 201 -7.42 -4.34 4.79
C VAL A 201 -8.74 -4.63 4.06
N LYS A 202 -9.15 -3.75 3.12
CA LYS A 202 -10.39 -3.91 2.36
C LYS A 202 -10.40 -5.20 1.53
N ALA A 203 -9.30 -5.51 0.86
CA ALA A 203 -9.18 -6.73 0.06
C ALA A 203 -9.22 -7.99 0.96
N ILE A 204 -8.36 -8.05 1.98
CA ILE A 204 -8.27 -9.21 2.90
C ILE A 204 -9.59 -9.42 3.66
N ALA A 205 -10.27 -8.36 4.10
CA ALA A 205 -11.55 -8.47 4.81
C ALA A 205 -12.61 -9.21 3.99
N ALA A 206 -12.60 -9.08 2.66
CA ALA A 206 -13.51 -9.77 1.75
C ALA A 206 -13.10 -11.21 1.40
N ALA A 207 -11.91 -11.65 1.80
CA ALA A 207 -11.37 -12.96 1.48
C ALA A 207 -11.95 -14.08 2.34
N ASP A 208 -12.11 -15.26 1.75
CA ASP A 208 -12.32 -16.51 2.49
C ASP A 208 -10.97 -17.14 2.88
N LYS A 209 -9.97 -17.01 2.01
CA LYS A 209 -8.59 -17.45 2.23
C LYS A 209 -7.59 -16.45 1.66
N VAL A 210 -6.43 -16.36 2.29
CA VAL A 210 -5.35 -15.43 1.88
C VAL A 210 -4.09 -16.21 1.50
N ILE A 211 -3.45 -15.82 0.41
CA ILE A 211 -2.06 -16.21 0.11
C ILE A 211 -1.17 -14.98 0.30
N LEU A 212 -0.17 -15.11 1.17
CA LEU A 212 0.89 -14.13 1.36
C LEU A 212 2.10 -14.51 0.50
N VAL A 213 2.45 -13.64 -0.46
CA VAL A 213 3.60 -13.82 -1.35
C VAL A 213 4.79 -13.03 -0.82
N THR A 214 5.91 -13.71 -0.58
CA THR A 214 7.16 -13.07 -0.12
C THR A 214 8.39 -13.58 -0.88
N GLU A 215 9.54 -12.96 -0.62
CA GLU A 215 10.85 -13.39 -1.09
C GLU A 215 11.78 -13.69 0.10
N PRO A 216 12.79 -14.59 -0.03
CA PRO A 216 13.65 -15.01 1.07
C PRO A 216 14.76 -13.97 1.38
N THR A 217 14.36 -12.75 1.73
CA THR A 217 15.26 -11.65 2.13
C THR A 217 14.84 -11.09 3.50
N PRO A 218 15.76 -10.41 4.25
CA PRO A 218 15.40 -9.73 5.50
C PRO A 218 14.24 -8.74 5.35
N PHE A 219 14.20 -7.98 4.25
CA PHE A 219 13.06 -7.12 3.91
C PHE A 219 11.78 -7.96 3.76
N GLY A 220 11.82 -8.98 2.91
CA GLY A 220 10.67 -9.87 2.68
C GLY A 220 10.14 -10.56 3.94
N ALA A 221 11.02 -10.90 4.90
CA ALA A 221 10.62 -11.46 6.18
C ALA A 221 9.95 -10.43 7.10
N ASN A 222 10.50 -9.22 7.20
CA ASN A 222 9.90 -8.11 7.97
C ASN A 222 8.51 -7.74 7.42
N ASP A 223 8.42 -7.58 6.10
CA ASP A 223 7.17 -7.28 5.40
C ASP A 223 6.13 -8.41 5.59
N LEU A 224 6.55 -9.68 5.49
CA LEU A 224 5.67 -10.83 5.70
C LEU A 224 5.11 -10.87 7.12
N ALA A 225 5.92 -10.59 8.14
CA ALA A 225 5.46 -10.57 9.53
C ALA A 225 4.29 -9.58 9.73
N LEU A 226 4.40 -8.39 9.12
CA LEU A 226 3.34 -7.36 9.16
C LEU A 226 2.05 -7.84 8.47
N ALA A 227 2.18 -8.51 7.33
CA ALA A 227 1.02 -9.06 6.63
C ALA A 227 0.38 -10.25 7.38
N LEU A 228 1.17 -11.05 8.10
CA LEU A 228 0.69 -12.11 8.99
C LEU A 228 -0.07 -11.53 10.18
N ASP A 229 0.46 -10.50 10.84
CA ASP A 229 -0.23 -9.76 11.91
C ASP A 229 -1.60 -9.23 11.44
N LEU A 230 -1.66 -8.64 10.23
CA LEU A 230 -2.91 -8.18 9.64
C LEU A 230 -3.90 -9.33 9.40
N CYS A 231 -3.44 -10.46 8.86
CA CYS A 231 -4.29 -11.64 8.67
C CYS A 231 -4.83 -12.18 10.01
N ALA A 232 -4.01 -12.16 11.06
CA ALA A 232 -4.40 -12.58 12.39
C ALA A 232 -5.48 -11.67 12.99
N GLN A 233 -5.30 -10.36 12.88
CA GLN A 233 -6.26 -9.36 13.36
C GLN A 233 -7.60 -9.44 12.63
N LEU A 234 -7.58 -9.70 11.32
CA LEU A 234 -8.78 -9.90 10.50
C LEU A 234 -9.35 -11.33 10.61
N GLN A 235 -8.74 -12.18 11.43
CA GLN A 235 -9.13 -13.58 11.62
C GLN A 235 -9.26 -14.34 10.30
N LYS A 236 -8.31 -14.14 9.39
CA LYS A 236 -8.32 -14.77 8.07
C LYS A 236 -7.43 -16.02 8.04
N PRO A 237 -7.92 -17.15 7.51
CA PRO A 237 -7.07 -18.27 7.19
C PRO A 237 -6.08 -17.87 6.09
N CYS A 238 -4.79 -18.08 6.33
CA CYS A 238 -3.75 -17.70 5.38
C CYS A 238 -2.69 -18.78 5.18
N ALA A 239 -1.97 -18.70 4.06
CA ALA A 239 -0.81 -19.53 3.73
C ALA A 239 0.25 -18.70 3.01
N ILE A 240 1.49 -19.20 2.97
CA ILE A 240 2.63 -18.50 2.38
C ILE A 240 3.06 -19.15 1.08
N VAL A 241 3.37 -18.33 0.07
CA VAL A 241 4.12 -18.74 -1.12
C VAL A 241 5.43 -17.98 -1.18
N ILE A 242 6.55 -18.72 -1.23
CA ILE A 242 7.89 -18.13 -1.38
C ILE A 242 8.17 -17.96 -2.86
N ASN A 243 8.17 -16.74 -3.36
CA ASN A 243 8.67 -16.41 -4.68
C ASN A 243 10.17 -16.10 -4.63
N ARG A 244 10.86 -16.21 -5.77
CA ARG A 244 12.32 -16.07 -5.85
C ARG A 244 13.03 -16.98 -4.84
N SER A 245 12.47 -18.17 -4.64
CA SER A 245 12.97 -19.18 -3.70
C SER A 245 14.40 -19.57 -4.06
N ASP A 246 15.24 -19.63 -3.03
CA ASP A 246 16.66 -19.95 -3.10
C ASP A 246 17.15 -20.63 -1.79
N SER A 247 18.45 -20.64 -1.53
CA SER A 247 19.02 -21.24 -0.31
C SER A 247 18.58 -20.56 1.00
N ASN A 248 17.99 -19.36 0.95
CA ASN A 248 17.59 -18.59 2.14
C ASN A 248 16.13 -18.78 2.54
N ASP A 249 15.41 -19.71 1.91
CA ASP A 249 14.02 -20.02 2.25
C ASP A 249 13.82 -20.30 3.75
N GLN A 250 14.83 -20.83 4.44
CA GLN A 250 14.80 -21.12 5.88
C GLN A 250 14.40 -19.91 6.72
N LEU A 251 14.76 -18.68 6.30
CA LEU A 251 14.35 -17.45 6.98
C LEU A 251 12.82 -17.31 7.02
N ILE A 252 12.17 -17.61 5.89
CA ILE A 252 10.71 -17.51 5.76
C ILE A 252 10.03 -18.72 6.39
N GLU A 253 10.63 -19.91 6.30
CA GLU A 253 10.11 -21.14 6.92
C GLU A 253 10.11 -21.01 8.45
N ASN A 254 11.18 -20.49 9.07
CA ASN A 254 11.23 -20.23 10.51
C ASN A 254 10.16 -19.23 10.96
N LEU A 255 9.92 -18.18 10.16
CA LEU A 255 8.86 -17.21 10.44
C LEU A 255 7.47 -17.83 10.29
N ALA A 256 7.27 -18.66 9.27
CA ALA A 256 6.02 -19.38 9.07
C ALA A 256 5.72 -20.32 10.24
N GLU A 257 6.73 -21.03 10.76
CA GLU A 257 6.61 -21.88 11.94
C GLU A 257 6.23 -21.10 13.20
N SER A 258 6.82 -19.92 13.44
CA SER A 258 6.51 -19.12 14.63
C SER A 258 5.08 -18.57 14.65
N TYR A 259 4.51 -18.33 13.46
CA TYR A 259 3.10 -17.95 13.28
C TYR A 259 2.17 -19.16 13.11
N GLN A 260 2.70 -20.38 13.06
CA GLN A 260 1.95 -21.62 12.77
C GLN A 260 1.18 -21.56 11.43
N VAL A 261 1.81 -20.98 10.41
CA VAL A 261 1.28 -20.86 9.04
C VAL A 261 2.06 -21.75 8.09
N SER A 262 1.37 -22.38 7.14
CA SER A 262 2.02 -23.29 6.18
C SER A 262 2.59 -22.55 4.97
N VAL A 263 3.82 -22.91 4.60
CA VAL A 263 4.38 -22.60 3.27
C VAL A 263 3.83 -23.59 2.25
N VAL A 264 2.88 -23.15 1.43
CA VAL A 264 2.11 -24.02 0.52
C VAL A 264 2.76 -24.17 -0.87
N GLY A 265 3.64 -23.24 -1.25
CA GLY A 265 4.28 -23.23 -2.56
C GLY A 265 5.60 -22.46 -2.60
N LYS A 266 6.42 -22.78 -3.59
CA LYS A 266 7.69 -22.11 -3.89
C LYS A 266 7.83 -21.89 -5.40
N ILE A 267 8.29 -20.70 -5.80
CA ILE A 267 8.64 -20.37 -7.19
C ILE A 267 10.14 -20.08 -7.23
N PRO A 268 10.95 -20.91 -7.94
CA PRO A 268 12.40 -20.77 -7.96
C PRO A 268 12.87 -19.42 -8.51
N PHE A 269 13.98 -18.88 -7.98
CA PHE A 269 14.62 -17.71 -8.56
C PHE A 269 15.40 -18.07 -9.83
N LYS A 270 14.85 -17.69 -10.99
CA LYS A 270 15.54 -17.82 -12.28
C LYS A 270 15.47 -16.55 -13.11
N ARG A 271 16.56 -16.21 -13.80
CA ARG A 271 16.63 -15.04 -14.70
C ARG A 271 15.61 -15.13 -15.84
N GLU A 272 15.36 -16.33 -16.38
CA GLU A 272 14.37 -16.57 -17.42
C GLU A 272 12.94 -16.23 -16.97
N TYR A 273 12.59 -16.52 -15.72
CA TYR A 273 11.27 -16.16 -15.15
C TYR A 273 11.15 -14.65 -14.97
N ALA A 274 12.21 -14.00 -14.48
CA ALA A 274 12.24 -12.54 -14.33
C ALA A 274 12.12 -11.83 -15.69
N ARG A 275 12.73 -12.38 -16.73
CA ARG A 275 12.62 -11.88 -18.11
C ARG A 275 11.20 -12.05 -18.67
N ALA A 276 10.61 -13.23 -18.54
CA ALA A 276 9.23 -13.46 -18.99
C ALA A 276 8.23 -12.51 -18.31
N CYS A 277 8.40 -12.27 -16.99
CA CYS A 277 7.59 -11.30 -16.27
C CYS A 277 7.83 -9.86 -16.77
N SER A 278 9.08 -9.48 -17.09
CA SER A 278 9.38 -8.14 -17.61
C SER A 278 8.81 -7.89 -19.01
N ASP A 279 8.69 -8.95 -19.81
CA ASP A 279 8.07 -8.95 -21.13
C ASP A 279 6.52 -8.98 -21.09
N GLY A 280 5.92 -9.09 -19.90
CA GLY A 280 4.47 -9.14 -19.72
C GLY A 280 3.84 -10.47 -20.10
N LEU A 281 4.56 -11.58 -19.88
CA LEU A 281 4.08 -12.93 -20.18
C LEU A 281 3.54 -13.64 -18.92
N ILE A 282 2.55 -14.51 -19.09
CA ILE A 282 2.01 -15.32 -17.99
C ILE A 282 2.97 -16.48 -17.72
N LEU A 283 3.54 -16.53 -16.52
CA LEU A 283 4.64 -17.45 -16.20
C LEU A 283 4.28 -18.94 -16.42
N THR A 284 3.10 -19.40 -16.01
CA THR A 284 2.66 -20.79 -16.24
C THR A 284 2.20 -21.08 -17.67
N GLU A 285 2.00 -20.06 -18.49
CA GLU A 285 1.80 -20.24 -19.93
C GLU A 285 3.13 -20.58 -20.58
N GLU A 286 4.14 -19.74 -20.35
CA GLU A 286 5.50 -19.86 -20.88
C GLU A 286 6.29 -21.05 -20.32
N PHE A 287 6.10 -21.38 -19.04
CA PHE A 287 6.77 -22.47 -18.33
C PHE A 287 5.74 -23.48 -17.79
N PRO A 288 5.22 -24.40 -18.62
CA PRO A 288 4.18 -25.36 -18.25
C PRO A 288 4.53 -26.25 -17.05
N GLU A 289 5.82 -26.49 -16.79
CA GLU A 289 6.31 -27.26 -15.65
C GLU A 289 5.89 -26.67 -14.30
N LEU A 290 5.64 -25.35 -14.23
CA LEU A 290 5.21 -24.68 -13.00
C LEU A 290 3.74 -24.94 -12.66
N ARG A 291 2.91 -25.40 -13.62
CA ARG A 291 1.47 -25.62 -13.43
C ARG A 291 1.17 -26.61 -12.32
N ALA A 292 1.93 -27.70 -12.25
CA ALA A 292 1.76 -28.71 -11.19
C ALA A 292 2.05 -28.12 -9.80
N GLY A 293 3.04 -27.23 -9.69
CA GLY A 293 3.37 -26.50 -8.47
C GLY A 293 2.26 -25.54 -8.05
N VAL A 294 1.71 -24.77 -8.99
CA VAL A 294 0.58 -23.84 -8.74
C VAL A 294 -0.66 -24.60 -8.28
N ILE A 295 -1.01 -25.68 -8.96
CA ILE A 295 -2.11 -26.57 -8.59
C ILE A 295 -1.91 -27.15 -7.18
N SER A 296 -0.69 -27.61 -6.88
CA SER A 296 -0.36 -28.14 -5.55
C SER A 296 -0.48 -27.06 -4.48
N SER A 297 -0.03 -25.83 -4.77
CA SER A 297 -0.09 -24.70 -3.84
C SER A 297 -1.54 -24.34 -3.53
N PHE A 298 -2.40 -24.28 -4.55
CA PHE A 298 -3.83 -24.04 -4.36
C PHE A 298 -4.50 -25.15 -3.55
N SER A 299 -4.21 -26.42 -3.86
CA SER A 299 -4.75 -27.54 -3.09
C SER A 299 -4.32 -27.50 -1.62
N ARG A 300 -3.06 -27.14 -1.35
CA ARG A 300 -2.53 -27.06 0.01
C ARG A 300 -3.11 -25.86 0.77
N LEU A 301 -3.33 -24.71 0.12
CA LEU A 301 -4.08 -23.59 0.71
C LEU A 301 -5.45 -24.05 1.23
N LEU A 302 -6.16 -24.85 0.42
CA LEU A 302 -7.50 -25.31 0.77
C LEU A 302 -7.49 -26.23 2.00
N SER A 303 -6.52 -27.13 2.09
CA SER A 303 -6.41 -28.11 3.18
C SER A 303 -5.69 -27.60 4.43
N GLU A 304 -4.64 -26.79 4.28
CA GLU A 304 -3.73 -26.39 5.36
C GLU A 304 -4.14 -25.05 6.00
N ALA A 305 -4.66 -24.09 5.23
CA ALA A 305 -5.20 -22.83 5.77
C ALA A 305 -6.69 -22.98 6.16
N ALA A 306 -7.00 -23.93 7.03
CA ALA A 306 -8.39 -24.27 7.38
C ALA A 306 -8.99 -23.38 8.48
N VAL A 307 -8.15 -22.85 9.37
CA VAL A 307 -8.57 -22.04 10.52
C VAL A 307 -8.01 -20.62 10.43
N PRO A 308 -8.74 -19.62 10.97
CA PRO A 308 -8.21 -18.28 11.16
C PRO A 308 -6.84 -18.27 11.83
N LEU A 309 -5.92 -17.45 11.31
CA LEU A 309 -4.65 -17.20 11.99
C LEU A 309 -4.91 -16.52 13.34
N THR A 310 -4.27 -17.01 14.39
CA THR A 310 -4.27 -16.39 15.72
C THR A 310 -2.85 -16.18 16.18
N VAL A 311 -2.49 -14.94 16.47
CA VAL A 311 -1.21 -14.56 17.06
C VAL A 311 -1.44 -14.35 18.55
N LYS A 312 -0.58 -14.95 19.39
CA LYS A 312 -0.56 -14.66 20.82
C LYS A 312 0.10 -13.29 21.02
N TYR A 313 -0.72 -12.23 21.07
CA TYR A 313 -0.23 -10.95 21.55
C TYR A 313 -0.08 -11.04 23.07
N GLU A 314 1.13 -10.79 23.58
CA GLU A 314 1.28 -10.33 24.95
C GLU A 314 0.62 -8.96 25.02
N THR A 315 -0.67 -8.94 25.37
CA THR A 315 -1.37 -7.72 25.73
C THR A 315 -0.81 -7.24 27.06
N GLU A 316 0.36 -6.59 27.04
CA GLU A 316 0.65 -5.62 28.07
C GLU A 316 -0.52 -4.64 28.07
N ALA A 317 -1.09 -4.38 29.25
CA ALA A 317 -2.19 -3.45 29.42
C ALA A 317 -1.71 -2.04 29.02
N ARG A 318 -1.79 -1.71 27.73
CA ARG A 318 -1.36 -0.43 27.20
C ARG A 318 -2.33 0.63 27.72
N GLY A 319 -1.83 1.56 28.53
CA GLY A 319 -2.61 2.67 29.07
C GLY A 319 -3.27 3.52 27.96
N GLU A 320 -4.26 4.33 28.35
CA GLU A 320 -5.00 5.21 27.43
C GLU A 320 -4.06 6.00 26.51
N CYS A 321 -4.38 6.06 25.21
CA CYS A 321 -3.65 6.84 24.22
C CYS A 321 -3.87 8.34 24.50
N ARG A 322 -2.96 8.94 25.27
CA ARG A 322 -3.00 10.36 25.66
C ARG A 322 -1.81 11.08 25.06
N VAL A 323 -1.79 11.29 23.75
CA VAL A 323 -0.78 12.15 23.13
C VAL A 323 -1.48 13.24 22.33
N ALA A 324 -1.19 14.49 22.69
CA ALA A 324 -1.65 15.66 21.98
C ALA A 324 -0.95 15.71 20.62
N SER A 325 -1.73 15.86 19.55
CA SER A 325 -1.15 16.14 18.23
C SER A 325 -0.49 17.51 18.29
N ALA A 326 0.84 17.55 18.37
CA ALA A 326 1.58 18.75 18.04
C ALA A 326 1.39 18.99 16.53
N SER A 327 0.49 19.90 16.18
CA SER A 327 0.53 20.56 14.87
C SER A 327 1.70 21.52 14.90
N ALA A 328 2.90 21.01 14.68
CA ALA A 328 4.03 21.87 14.40
C ALA A 328 3.83 22.36 12.95
N ASP A 329 3.35 23.60 12.81
CA ASP A 329 3.60 24.39 11.61
C ASP A 329 5.11 24.70 11.56
N THR A 330 5.93 23.67 11.35
CA THR A 330 7.37 23.85 11.11
C THR A 330 7.53 24.29 9.67
N GLN A 331 7.76 25.60 9.49
CA GLN A 331 8.14 26.14 8.20
C GLN A 331 9.50 25.55 7.79
N LYS A 332 9.57 25.07 6.55
CA LYS A 332 10.79 24.56 5.94
C LYS A 332 11.85 25.67 5.90
N SER A 333 13.04 25.37 6.38
CA SER A 333 14.23 26.22 6.34
C SER A 333 14.95 26.05 5.01
N ASP A 334 15.53 27.12 4.45
CA ASP A 334 16.28 27.09 3.19
C ASP A 334 17.71 26.53 3.34
N ASN A 335 18.09 26.09 4.55
CA ASN A 335 19.48 25.70 4.89
C ASN A 335 19.86 24.28 4.44
N TYR A 336 18.91 23.44 4.04
CA TYR A 336 19.14 22.07 3.60
C TYR A 336 18.38 21.78 2.31
N GLN A 337 18.81 20.75 1.58
CA GLN A 337 18.06 20.24 0.43
C GLN A 337 17.35 18.93 0.78
N GLU A 338 16.03 18.91 0.61
CA GLU A 338 15.20 17.72 0.77
C GLU A 338 15.09 16.95 -0.55
N ILE A 339 15.49 15.68 -0.52
CA ILE A 339 15.32 14.75 -1.62
C ILE A 339 14.36 13.64 -1.18
N THR A 340 13.24 13.52 -1.88
CA THR A 340 12.30 12.41 -1.70
C THR A 340 12.50 11.37 -2.78
N VAL A 341 12.80 10.13 -2.38
CA VAL A 341 12.93 8.99 -3.29
C VAL A 341 11.62 8.22 -3.32
N LEU A 342 11.05 8.01 -4.51
CA LEU A 342 9.83 7.25 -4.74
C LEU A 342 10.03 6.14 -5.78
N SER A 343 9.09 5.20 -5.81
CA SER A 343 9.02 4.13 -6.80
C SER A 343 7.61 3.58 -6.98
N GLY A 344 7.38 2.86 -8.07
CA GLY A 344 6.22 2.00 -8.23
C GLY A 344 6.16 0.87 -7.19
N LYS A 345 4.97 0.29 -7.01
CA LYS A 345 4.71 -0.91 -6.21
C LYS A 345 5.32 -2.17 -6.80
N GLY A 346 5.91 -2.13 -7.99
CA GLY A 346 6.68 -3.24 -8.58
C GLY A 346 7.97 -3.63 -7.84
N GLY A 347 8.39 -2.89 -6.80
CA GLY A 347 9.60 -3.19 -6.02
C GLY A 347 10.89 -2.98 -6.82
N THR A 348 11.21 -1.72 -7.09
CA THR A 348 12.26 -1.29 -8.04
C THR A 348 13.64 -1.08 -7.42
N GLY A 349 13.81 -1.41 -6.13
CA GLY A 349 15.06 -1.19 -5.38
C GLY A 349 15.20 0.19 -4.74
N LYS A 350 14.11 0.95 -4.59
CA LYS A 350 14.07 2.26 -3.90
C LYS A 350 14.88 2.29 -2.60
N THR A 351 14.52 1.48 -1.60
CA THR A 351 15.20 1.45 -0.29
C THR A 351 16.68 1.06 -0.41
N THR A 352 17.05 0.23 -1.38
CA THR A 352 18.47 -0.09 -1.67
C THR A 352 19.23 1.14 -2.17
N VAL A 353 18.65 1.89 -3.11
CA VAL A 353 19.22 3.14 -3.63
C VAL A 353 19.29 4.19 -2.53
N THR A 354 18.19 4.37 -1.77
CA THR A 354 18.12 5.31 -0.65
C THR A 354 19.18 4.98 0.41
N GLY A 355 19.30 3.72 0.82
CA GLY A 355 20.33 3.28 1.78
C GLY A 355 21.75 3.49 1.30
N ALA A 356 22.01 3.34 -0.01
CA ALA A 356 23.31 3.67 -0.58
C ALA A 356 23.59 5.17 -0.53
N PHE A 357 22.62 6.03 -0.83
CA PHE A 357 22.78 7.49 -0.72
C PHE A 357 22.95 7.94 0.73
N VAL A 358 22.22 7.33 1.67
CA VAL A 358 22.44 7.53 3.10
C VAL A 358 23.90 7.22 3.48
N ALA A 359 24.45 6.12 2.96
CA ALA A 359 25.82 5.73 3.25
C ALA A 359 26.91 6.60 2.59
N LEU A 360 26.57 7.28 1.50
CA LEU A 360 27.49 8.15 0.77
C LEU A 360 27.42 9.63 1.21
N ALA A 361 26.46 10.00 2.07
CA ALA A 361 26.26 11.36 2.51
C ALA A 361 27.02 11.65 3.83
N ASP A 362 27.79 12.75 3.87
CA ASP A 362 28.60 13.11 5.04
C ASP A 362 27.82 13.91 6.11
N SER A 363 26.75 14.62 5.73
CA SER A 363 25.95 15.49 6.60
C SER A 363 24.45 15.35 6.32
N LEU A 364 23.79 14.44 7.04
CA LEU A 364 22.48 13.90 6.68
C LEU A 364 21.56 13.69 7.88
N VAL A 365 20.26 13.88 7.65
CA VAL A 365 19.16 13.21 8.36
C VAL A 365 18.40 12.34 7.35
N ALA A 366 18.12 11.09 7.71
CA ALA A 366 17.29 10.20 6.90
C ALA A 366 15.88 10.09 7.51
N ALA A 367 14.86 9.98 6.65
CA ALA A 367 13.49 9.73 7.04
C ALA A 367 12.94 8.53 6.26
N ASP A 368 12.60 7.44 6.94
CA ASP A 368 11.89 6.31 6.34
C ASP A 368 10.38 6.55 6.46
N CYS A 369 9.79 6.99 5.35
CA CYS A 369 8.36 7.26 5.22
C CYS A 369 7.58 6.07 4.66
N ASP A 370 8.20 4.92 4.44
CA ASP A 370 7.47 3.68 4.20
C ASP A 370 6.96 3.12 5.54
N VAL A 371 5.97 3.80 6.13
CA VAL A 371 5.49 3.49 7.49
C VAL A 371 4.77 2.15 7.59
N ASP A 372 4.31 1.60 6.46
CA ASP A 372 3.73 0.27 6.37
C ASP A 372 4.79 -0.77 6.67
N ALA A 373 6.01 -0.60 6.13
CA ALA A 373 7.17 -1.43 6.41
C ALA A 373 8.50 -0.67 6.30
N ALA A 374 8.91 -0.03 7.41
CA ALA A 374 10.16 0.73 7.47
C ALA A 374 11.37 -0.21 7.35
N ASN A 375 11.91 -0.32 6.14
CA ASN A 375 12.95 -1.27 5.77
C ASN A 375 14.35 -0.65 5.75
N LEU A 376 14.47 0.68 5.68
CA LEU A 376 15.77 1.36 5.61
C LEU A 376 16.62 1.04 6.84
N ARG A 377 15.97 0.92 8.01
CA ARG A 377 16.61 0.52 9.26
C ARG A 377 17.38 -0.80 9.15
N LEU A 378 16.84 -1.79 8.43
CA LEU A 378 17.43 -3.14 8.35
C LEU A 378 18.82 -3.20 7.68
N ILE A 379 19.23 -2.14 6.97
CA ILE A 379 20.57 -1.99 6.37
C ILE A 379 21.42 -0.90 7.02
N MET A 380 20.92 -0.25 8.07
CA MET A 380 21.57 0.90 8.71
C MET A 380 22.27 0.57 10.03
N ASN A 381 22.12 -0.65 10.56
CA ASN A 381 22.67 -1.12 11.84
C ASN A 381 22.46 -0.08 12.96
N GLU A 382 21.20 0.29 13.15
CA GLU A 382 20.78 1.39 13.98
C GLU A 382 20.49 0.99 15.43
N LYS A 383 20.69 1.95 16.33
CA LYS A 383 20.23 1.87 17.71
C LYS A 383 19.03 2.81 17.87
N ILE A 384 17.89 2.26 18.31
CA ILE A 384 16.72 3.09 18.65
C ILE A 384 17.06 3.95 19.86
N LEU A 385 16.97 5.27 19.70
CA LEU A 385 17.17 6.24 20.77
C LEU A 385 15.86 6.56 21.48
N TYR A 386 14.78 6.66 20.72
CA TYR A 386 13.48 7.11 21.20
C TYR A 386 12.34 6.44 20.44
N THR A 387 11.28 6.11 21.16
CA THR A 387 10.02 5.59 20.61
C THR A 387 8.85 6.31 21.26
N GLU A 388 7.93 6.83 20.43
CA GLU A 388 6.70 7.47 20.85
C GLU A 388 5.49 6.77 20.25
N ARG A 389 4.41 6.64 21.02
CA ARG A 389 3.12 6.16 20.50
C ARG A 389 2.45 7.27 19.70
N ALA A 390 2.18 7.02 18.43
CA ALA A 390 1.45 7.94 17.56
C ALA A 390 -0.07 7.69 17.69
N CYS A 391 -0.78 8.55 18.41
CA CYS A 391 -2.23 8.48 18.63
C CYS A 391 -3.02 9.35 17.61
N LEU A 392 -2.80 9.13 16.31
CA LEU A 392 -3.39 9.96 15.26
C LEU A 392 -4.81 9.55 14.87
N GLY A 393 -5.14 8.28 15.07
CA GLY A 393 -6.43 7.68 14.77
C GLY A 393 -7.53 8.18 15.69
N SER A 394 -8.75 8.16 15.17
CA SER A 394 -9.94 8.46 15.94
C SER A 394 -10.99 7.40 15.68
N GLU A 395 -11.56 6.86 16.73
CA GLU A 395 -12.67 5.92 16.65
C GLU A 395 -13.90 6.55 17.29
N ALA A 396 -15.06 6.34 16.66
CA ALA A 396 -16.33 6.68 17.26
C ALA A 396 -16.69 5.65 18.34
N VAL A 397 -17.15 6.12 19.49
CA VAL A 397 -17.65 5.27 20.59
C VAL A 397 -19.05 5.74 20.96
N ILE A 398 -20.00 4.80 21.01
CA ILE A 398 -21.41 5.07 21.32
C ILE A 398 -21.68 4.72 22.80
N ASP A 399 -22.02 5.72 23.62
CA ASP A 399 -22.53 5.51 24.98
C ASP A 399 -23.98 5.03 24.90
N GLN A 400 -24.16 3.73 25.12
CA GLN A 400 -25.46 3.07 25.05
C GLN A 400 -26.49 3.61 26.04
N ARG A 401 -26.06 4.25 27.14
CA ARG A 401 -26.98 4.85 28.12
C ARG A 401 -27.58 6.16 27.63
N LYS A 402 -26.89 6.85 26.71
CA LYS A 402 -27.35 8.11 26.11
C LYS A 402 -27.99 7.89 24.74
N CYS A 403 -27.67 6.79 24.07
CA CYS A 403 -28.15 6.52 22.73
C CYS A 403 -29.68 6.40 22.69
N THR A 404 -30.32 7.23 21.88
CA THR A 404 -31.78 7.23 21.69
C THR A 404 -32.23 6.36 20.51
N LYS A 405 -31.31 5.65 19.85
CA LYS A 405 -31.59 4.77 18.70
C LYS A 405 -32.38 5.46 17.58
N CYS A 406 -31.98 6.67 17.23
CA CYS A 406 -32.66 7.53 16.24
C CYS A 406 -32.18 7.36 14.79
N ASP A 407 -31.34 6.35 14.52
CA ASP A 407 -30.81 5.93 13.20
C ASP A 407 -29.93 6.94 12.44
N LYS A 408 -29.90 8.22 12.83
CA LYS A 408 -29.15 9.28 12.13
C LYS A 408 -27.68 8.98 11.90
N CYS A 409 -26.99 8.42 12.89
CA CYS A 409 -25.56 8.10 12.74
C CYS A 409 -25.34 6.93 11.77
N PHE A 410 -26.22 5.93 11.80
CA PHE A 410 -26.21 4.77 10.91
C PHE A 410 -26.43 5.21 9.46
N GLU A 411 -27.47 6.00 9.20
CA GLU A 411 -27.79 6.50 7.85
C GLU A 411 -26.72 7.45 7.29
N ALA A 412 -26.11 8.27 8.16
CA ALA A 412 -25.12 9.25 7.73
C ALA A 412 -23.72 8.65 7.46
N CYS A 413 -23.42 7.45 7.98
CA CYS A 413 -22.08 6.88 7.90
C CYS A 413 -21.74 6.43 6.47
N ARG A 414 -20.89 7.21 5.79
CA ARG A 414 -20.44 6.92 4.40
C ARG A 414 -19.50 5.73 4.28
N PHE A 415 -18.95 5.25 5.40
CA PHE A 415 -17.99 4.16 5.43
C PHE A 415 -18.61 2.83 5.88
N GLY A 416 -19.91 2.81 6.25
CA GLY A 416 -20.55 1.61 6.78
C GLY A 416 -19.90 1.12 8.09
N ALA A 417 -19.49 2.07 8.94
CA ALA A 417 -18.82 1.80 10.20
C ALA A 417 -19.77 1.68 11.39
N ILE A 418 -21.05 1.96 11.21
CA ILE A 418 -22.05 1.88 12.27
C ILE A 418 -23.00 0.75 11.90
N ASP A 419 -23.13 -0.22 12.79
CA ASP A 419 -23.99 -1.39 12.63
C ASP A 419 -25.09 -1.37 13.69
N PHE A 420 -26.27 -1.90 13.34
CA PHE A 420 -27.35 -2.15 14.27
C PHE A 420 -27.43 -3.65 14.58
N ASP A 421 -27.08 -4.01 15.82
CA ASP A 421 -27.25 -5.37 16.31
C ASP A 421 -28.72 -5.58 16.71
N LYS A 422 -29.47 -6.31 15.86
CA LYS A 422 -30.89 -6.61 16.10
C LYS A 422 -31.11 -7.50 17.33
N GLN A 423 -30.14 -8.32 17.71
CA GLN A 423 -30.28 -9.23 18.86
C GLN A 423 -30.02 -8.49 20.17
N ALA A 424 -28.97 -7.68 20.20
CA ALA A 424 -28.62 -6.88 21.37
C ALA A 424 -29.37 -5.53 21.44
N ASP A 425 -30.16 -5.21 20.40
CA ASP A 425 -30.93 -3.97 20.23
C ASP A 425 -30.06 -2.73 20.55
N ARG A 426 -28.91 -2.63 19.88
CA ARG A 426 -27.93 -1.56 20.09
C ARG A 426 -27.14 -1.24 18.83
N TYR A 427 -26.63 -0.01 18.79
CA TYR A 427 -25.69 0.42 17.76
C TYR A 427 -24.25 0.11 18.19
N SER A 428 -23.46 -0.45 17.28
CA SER A 428 -22.03 -0.68 17.47
C SER A 428 -21.22 0.00 16.38
N VAL A 429 -19.97 0.33 16.69
CA VAL A 429 -19.02 0.84 15.69
C VAL A 429 -18.09 -0.29 15.29
N ASN A 430 -18.04 -0.58 13.99
CA ASN A 430 -17.05 -1.45 13.39
C ASN A 430 -15.74 -0.66 13.22
N ALA A 431 -14.77 -0.92 14.10
CA ALA A 431 -13.49 -0.20 14.12
C ALA A 431 -12.73 -0.32 12.79
N LEU A 432 -12.85 -1.44 12.07
CA LEU A 432 -12.13 -1.67 10.81
C LEU A 432 -12.67 -0.83 9.64
N ASN A 433 -13.93 -0.38 9.72
CA ASN A 433 -14.55 0.49 8.73
C ASN A 433 -14.56 1.97 9.19
N CYS A 434 -14.17 2.24 10.44
CA CYS A 434 -14.35 3.55 11.06
C CYS A 434 -13.19 4.49 10.74
N GLU A 435 -13.38 5.30 9.69
CA GLU A 435 -12.41 6.31 9.25
C GLU A 435 -12.15 7.47 10.24
N GLY A 436 -12.82 7.47 11.39
CA GLY A 436 -12.64 8.50 12.40
C GLY A 436 -13.04 9.91 12.00
N CYS A 437 -13.85 10.08 10.95
CA CYS A 437 -14.20 11.41 10.40
C CYS A 437 -14.98 12.31 11.37
N GLY A 438 -15.69 11.74 12.35
CA GLY A 438 -16.48 12.46 13.33
C GLY A 438 -17.87 12.91 12.88
N LEU A 439 -18.33 12.55 11.67
CA LEU A 439 -19.69 12.89 11.19
C LEU A 439 -20.78 12.43 12.15
N CYS A 440 -20.66 11.20 12.66
CA CYS A 440 -21.61 10.62 13.60
C CYS A 440 -21.67 11.39 14.93
N ILE A 441 -20.57 12.00 15.36
CA ILE A 441 -20.51 12.84 16.57
C ILE A 441 -21.32 14.12 16.35
N GLU A 442 -21.10 14.78 15.22
CA GLU A 442 -21.77 16.05 14.89
C GLU A 442 -23.28 15.88 14.65
N ILE A 443 -23.72 14.76 14.08
CA ILE A 443 -25.14 14.52 13.76
C ILE A 443 -25.95 13.93 14.94
N CYS A 444 -25.30 13.43 16.00
CA CYS A 444 -25.98 12.75 17.10
C CYS A 444 -26.73 13.74 18.00
N PRO A 445 -28.08 13.76 18.01
CA PRO A 445 -28.84 14.73 18.81
C PRO A 445 -28.70 14.49 20.31
N ALA A 446 -28.53 13.23 20.72
CA ALA A 446 -28.37 12.85 22.12
C ALA A 446 -26.95 13.07 22.66
N LYS A 447 -26.00 13.49 21.80
CA LYS A 447 -24.56 13.57 22.14
C LYS A 447 -24.05 12.28 22.80
N ALA A 448 -24.54 11.15 22.29
CA ALA A 448 -24.21 9.82 22.77
C ALA A 448 -22.89 9.29 22.18
N ILE A 449 -22.40 9.92 21.11
CA ILE A 449 -21.20 9.48 20.41
C ILE A 449 -20.03 10.40 20.78
N SER A 450 -18.92 9.79 21.20
CA SER A 450 -17.68 10.48 21.51
C SER A 450 -16.53 9.91 20.69
N GLU A 451 -15.44 10.66 20.64
CA GLU A 451 -14.19 10.20 20.06
C GLU A 451 -13.33 9.50 21.11
N LYS A 452 -12.78 8.36 20.72
CA LYS A 452 -11.67 7.70 21.41
C LYS A 452 -10.45 7.77 20.50
N ARG A 453 -9.31 8.21 21.04
CA ARG A 453 -8.05 8.18 20.29
C ARG A 453 -7.59 6.74 20.13
N ALA A 454 -7.23 6.40 18.91
CA ALA A 454 -6.67 5.11 18.55
C ALA A 454 -5.18 5.27 18.27
N GLU A 455 -4.42 4.25 18.63
CA GLU A 455 -3.01 4.15 18.28
C GLU A 455 -2.91 3.86 16.78
N THR A 456 -2.24 4.76 16.06
CA THR A 456 -1.94 4.59 14.63
C THR A 456 -0.64 3.82 14.43
N GLY A 457 0.30 3.94 15.35
CA GLY A 457 1.60 3.29 15.24
C GLY A 457 2.60 3.83 16.24
N SER A 458 3.88 3.60 15.98
CA SER A 458 5.00 4.09 16.79
C SER A 458 5.94 4.93 15.93
N LEU A 459 6.19 6.17 16.34
CA LEU A 459 7.24 7.03 15.79
C LEU A 459 8.55 6.71 16.50
N MET A 460 9.64 6.60 15.75
CA MET A 460 10.94 6.20 16.28
C MET A 460 12.04 7.12 15.74
N LEU A 461 12.97 7.47 16.61
CA LEU A 461 14.25 8.08 16.26
C LEU A 461 15.35 7.07 16.55
N SER A 462 16.12 6.76 15.52
CA SER A 462 17.29 5.89 15.61
C SER A 462 18.56 6.65 15.27
N GLU A 463 19.66 6.17 15.81
CA GLU A 463 21.01 6.64 15.50
C GLU A 463 21.83 5.51 14.91
N SER A 464 22.61 5.84 13.89
CA SER A 464 23.59 4.96 13.27
C SER A 464 24.93 5.67 13.17
N THR A 465 25.98 4.94 12.81
CA THR A 465 27.28 5.55 12.47
C THR A 465 27.22 6.50 11.27
N ARG A 466 26.11 6.52 10.53
CA ARG A 466 25.91 7.27 9.28
C ARG A 466 24.87 8.39 9.42
N GLY A 467 24.50 8.74 10.66
CA GLY A 467 23.52 9.79 10.95
C GLY A 467 22.24 9.26 11.60
N GLN A 468 21.29 10.18 11.82
CA GLN A 468 20.02 9.90 12.44
C GLN A 468 18.96 9.48 11.42
N LEU A 469 18.14 8.52 11.81
CA LEU A 469 17.03 8.00 11.04
C LEU A 469 15.72 8.21 11.82
N VAL A 470 14.81 8.98 11.24
CA VAL A 470 13.42 9.05 11.71
C VAL A 470 12.61 8.04 10.94
N HIS A 471 11.86 7.19 11.61
CA HIS A 471 11.00 6.21 10.96
C HIS A 471 9.76 5.96 11.82
N ALA A 472 8.76 5.30 11.24
CA ALA A 472 7.60 4.89 12.00
C ALA A 472 7.16 3.48 11.58
N LYS A 473 6.45 2.83 12.49
CA LYS A 473 5.80 1.55 12.24
C LYS A 473 4.31 1.71 12.45
N LEU A 474 3.52 1.45 11.41
CA LEU A 474 2.08 1.43 11.49
C LEU A 474 1.62 0.27 12.38
N ALA A 475 0.61 0.51 13.21
CA ALA A 475 -0.06 -0.57 13.92
C ALA A 475 -0.87 -1.43 12.93
N PRO A 476 -1.01 -2.74 13.18
CA PRO A 476 -1.81 -3.61 12.31
C PRO A 476 -3.23 -3.06 12.08
N ALA A 477 -3.64 -3.05 10.80
CA ALA A 477 -4.91 -2.49 10.31
C ALA A 477 -5.20 -1.03 10.68
N ALA A 478 -4.19 -0.27 11.14
CA ALA A 478 -4.40 1.12 11.49
C ALA A 478 -4.52 2.00 10.24
N GLU A 479 -5.33 3.04 10.35
CA GLU A 479 -5.54 4.04 9.31
C GLU A 479 -4.62 5.25 9.50
N ASN A 480 -4.72 6.24 8.60
CA ASN A 480 -3.96 7.49 8.66
C ASN A 480 -2.44 7.35 8.46
N SER A 481 -1.99 6.38 7.66
CA SER A 481 -0.57 6.22 7.27
C SER A 481 0.02 7.52 6.70
N GLY A 482 -0.74 8.30 5.91
CA GLY A 482 -0.31 9.62 5.44
C GLY A 482 0.00 10.63 6.56
N LYS A 483 -0.76 10.64 7.67
CA LYS A 483 -0.46 11.52 8.81
C LYS A 483 0.76 11.04 9.59
N LEU A 484 0.95 9.72 9.68
CA LEU A 484 2.14 9.14 10.31
C LEU A 484 3.40 9.50 9.49
N VAL A 485 3.32 9.46 8.15
CA VAL A 485 4.35 9.99 7.25
C VAL A 485 4.62 11.47 7.50
N SER A 486 3.58 12.29 7.64
CA SER A 486 3.75 13.71 7.98
C SER A 486 4.43 13.92 9.35
N MET A 487 4.17 13.08 10.36
CA MET A 487 4.88 13.13 11.65
C MET A 487 6.36 12.78 11.51
N VAL A 488 6.68 11.72 10.75
CA VAL A 488 8.07 11.33 10.45
C VAL A 488 8.81 12.49 9.81
N ARG A 489 8.22 13.11 8.78
CA ARG A 489 8.82 14.26 8.09
C ARG A 489 8.96 15.49 9.00
N SER A 490 7.93 15.79 9.81
CA SER A 490 7.95 16.94 10.71
C SER A 490 9.07 16.83 11.75
N LEU A 491 9.28 15.64 12.32
CA LEU A 491 10.39 15.39 13.23
C LEU A 491 11.74 15.46 12.49
N ALA A 492 11.84 14.88 11.29
CA ALA A 492 13.06 14.98 10.49
C ALA A 492 13.42 16.42 10.12
N PHE A 493 12.44 17.28 9.81
CA PHE A 493 12.61 18.72 9.59
C PHE A 493 13.15 19.44 10.81
N ALA A 494 12.62 19.13 12.00
CA ALA A 494 13.12 19.72 13.23
C ALA A 494 14.58 19.32 13.50
N ILE A 495 14.93 18.05 13.25
CA ILE A 495 16.29 17.53 13.49
C ILE A 495 17.29 18.09 12.48
N VAL A 496 16.97 18.09 11.18
CA VAL A 496 17.88 18.58 10.13
C VAL A 496 18.19 20.06 10.34
N ASP A 497 17.19 20.87 10.73
CA ASP A 497 17.37 22.29 11.04
C ASP A 497 18.16 22.49 12.34
N GLN A 498 17.79 21.80 13.43
CA GLN A 498 18.51 21.91 14.71
C GLN A 498 19.99 21.52 14.59
N GLN A 499 20.30 20.49 13.81
CA GLN A 499 21.67 20.00 13.62
C GLN A 499 22.40 20.66 12.46
N GLN A 500 21.76 21.60 11.74
CA GLN A 500 22.30 22.29 10.58
C GLN A 500 22.90 21.30 9.55
N LYS A 501 22.16 20.22 9.28
CA LYS A 501 22.57 19.20 8.30
C LYS A 501 22.31 19.71 6.89
N GLU A 502 23.08 19.17 5.96
CA GLU A 502 23.03 19.59 4.56
C GLU A 502 21.90 18.93 3.77
N TRP A 503 21.61 17.67 4.10
CA TRP A 503 20.72 16.81 3.36
C TRP A 503 19.63 16.25 4.27
N LEU A 504 18.39 16.30 3.77
CA LEU A 504 17.31 15.45 4.27
C LEU A 504 16.93 14.47 3.16
N LEU A 505 17.18 13.18 3.40
CA LEU A 505 16.82 12.13 2.45
C LEU A 505 15.59 11.38 2.94
N VAL A 506 14.54 11.37 2.14
CA VAL A 506 13.27 10.73 2.47
C VAL A 506 13.12 9.45 1.63
N ASP A 507 13.08 8.29 2.29
CA ASP A 507 12.65 7.03 1.66
C ASP A 507 11.12 7.02 1.63
N GLY A 508 10.51 7.45 0.53
CA GLY A 508 9.05 7.52 0.43
C GLY A 508 8.40 6.14 0.25
N PRO A 509 7.10 6.00 0.50
CA PRO A 509 6.37 4.74 0.27
C PRO A 509 6.15 4.48 -1.23
N PRO A 510 5.90 3.23 -1.65
CA PRO A 510 5.57 2.94 -3.04
C PRO A 510 4.17 3.42 -3.42
N GLY A 511 3.94 3.64 -4.72
CA GLY A 511 2.60 3.90 -5.26
C GLY A 511 2.22 5.38 -5.35
N THR A 512 0.92 5.65 -5.45
CA THR A 512 0.39 7.00 -5.76
C THR A 512 -0.65 7.54 -4.77
N ALA A 513 -0.90 6.85 -3.65
CA ALA A 513 -1.92 7.20 -2.65
C ALA A 513 -1.38 8.11 -1.51
N CYS A 514 -2.18 8.24 -0.44
CA CYS A 514 -1.94 9.19 0.68
C CYS A 514 -0.51 9.18 1.23
N PRO A 515 0.15 8.03 1.45
CA PRO A 515 1.52 8.02 1.95
C PRO A 515 2.49 8.68 0.96
N ALA A 516 2.36 8.41 -0.34
CA ALA A 516 3.22 9.00 -1.38
C ALA A 516 2.97 10.50 -1.53
N ILE A 517 1.70 10.93 -1.48
CA ILE A 517 1.31 12.35 -1.44
C ILE A 517 1.97 13.06 -0.25
N ALA A 518 1.88 12.46 0.95
CA ALA A 518 2.45 13.02 2.16
C ALA A 518 3.98 13.10 2.13
N SER A 519 4.66 12.19 1.42
CA SER A 519 6.12 12.25 1.22
C SER A 519 6.57 13.30 0.21
N VAL A 520 5.82 13.53 -0.87
CA VAL A 520 6.21 14.47 -1.94
C VAL A 520 5.88 15.92 -1.61
N THR A 521 4.85 16.15 -0.79
CA THR A 521 4.36 17.50 -0.50
C THR A 521 5.45 18.35 0.15
N GLY A 522 5.95 19.37 -0.55
CA GLY A 522 6.97 20.31 -0.05
C GLY A 522 8.43 19.87 -0.23
N SER A 523 8.69 18.76 -0.93
CA SER A 523 10.06 18.33 -1.25
C SER A 523 10.71 19.22 -2.32
N ASP A 524 12.04 19.41 -2.26
CA ASP A 524 12.77 20.24 -3.24
C ASP A 524 13.05 19.44 -4.52
N ARG A 525 13.40 18.16 -4.35
CA ARG A 525 13.70 17.22 -5.44
C ARG A 525 12.96 15.92 -5.21
N VAL A 526 12.52 15.30 -6.30
CA VAL A 526 11.93 13.96 -6.29
C VAL A 526 12.69 13.07 -7.24
N ILE A 527 13.25 11.98 -6.72
CA ILE A 527 13.95 10.96 -7.48
C ILE A 527 13.04 9.74 -7.62
N LEU A 528 12.77 9.32 -8.85
CA LEU A 528 12.00 8.14 -9.18
C LEU A 528 12.93 6.98 -9.53
N VAL A 529 12.89 5.91 -8.74
CA VAL A 529 13.62 4.67 -9.00
C VAL A 529 12.70 3.70 -9.73
N THR A 530 13.09 3.30 -10.94
CA THR A 530 12.32 2.39 -11.79
C THR A 530 13.17 1.24 -12.32
N GLU A 531 12.55 0.15 -12.77
CA GLU A 531 13.20 -0.97 -13.46
C GLU A 531 12.68 -1.10 -14.89
N PRO A 532 13.43 -1.71 -15.83
CA PRO A 532 12.98 -1.89 -17.20
C PRO A 532 12.00 -3.07 -17.32
N THR A 533 10.77 -2.92 -16.82
CA THR A 533 9.69 -3.91 -16.96
C THR A 533 8.40 -3.25 -17.43
N ILE A 534 7.49 -4.00 -18.04
CA ILE A 534 6.18 -3.46 -18.49
C ILE A 534 5.40 -2.81 -17.34
N ALA A 535 5.35 -3.45 -16.18
CA ALA A 535 4.66 -2.95 -14.99
C ALA A 535 5.36 -1.69 -14.43
N ALA A 536 6.69 -1.72 -14.28
CA ALA A 536 7.42 -0.58 -13.74
C ALA A 536 7.35 0.66 -14.63
N VAL A 537 7.28 0.52 -15.96
CA VAL A 537 7.06 1.65 -16.88
C VAL A 537 5.66 2.23 -16.68
N HIS A 538 4.63 1.38 -16.57
CA HIS A 538 3.26 1.83 -16.28
C HIS A 538 3.17 2.56 -14.93
N ASP A 539 3.77 1.99 -13.88
CA ASP A 539 3.79 2.59 -12.54
C ASP A 539 4.57 3.93 -12.55
N LEU A 540 5.70 3.99 -13.26
CA LEU A 540 6.50 5.22 -13.43
C LEU A 540 5.66 6.34 -14.06
N GLU A 541 4.87 6.07 -15.11
CA GLU A 541 3.99 7.07 -15.71
C GLU A 541 2.97 7.64 -14.72
N ARG A 542 2.43 6.80 -13.82
CA ARG A 542 1.46 7.20 -12.81
C ARG A 542 2.11 8.05 -11.73
N ILE A 543 3.29 7.67 -11.26
CA ILE A 543 4.04 8.46 -10.26
C ILE A 543 4.54 9.78 -10.85
N ILE A 544 4.96 9.82 -12.11
CA ILE A 544 5.30 11.08 -12.79
C ILE A 544 4.10 12.03 -12.80
N LYS A 545 2.88 11.53 -13.05
CA LYS A 545 1.66 12.34 -12.96
C LYS A 545 1.44 12.89 -11.55
N LEU A 546 1.69 12.09 -10.52
CA LEU A 546 1.61 12.52 -9.12
C LEU A 546 2.63 13.63 -8.82
N VAL A 547 3.91 13.43 -9.15
CA VAL A 547 4.97 14.42 -8.89
C VAL A 547 4.67 15.74 -9.60
N ARG A 548 4.20 15.66 -10.85
CA ARG A 548 3.79 16.85 -11.62
C ARG A 548 2.56 17.54 -11.08
N HIS A 549 1.61 16.80 -10.51
CA HIS A 549 0.45 17.38 -9.84
C HIS A 549 0.87 18.31 -8.69
N PHE A 550 1.98 18.00 -8.00
CA PHE A 550 2.57 18.87 -6.97
C PHE A 550 3.57 19.92 -7.51
N GLY A 551 3.65 20.11 -8.82
CA GLY A 551 4.48 21.15 -9.45
C GLY A 551 5.97 20.85 -9.51
N LEU A 552 6.39 19.62 -9.20
CA LEU A 552 7.79 19.19 -9.23
C LEU A 552 8.11 18.47 -10.56
N LYS A 553 9.39 18.53 -10.96
CA LYS A 553 9.92 17.76 -12.08
C LYS A 553 10.68 16.55 -11.54
N PRO A 554 10.28 15.31 -11.88
CA PRO A 554 10.98 14.12 -11.40
C PRO A 554 12.34 13.97 -12.09
N GLU A 555 13.32 13.51 -11.30
CA GLU A 555 14.60 12.98 -11.78
C GLU A 555 14.53 11.44 -11.72
N ILE A 556 15.10 10.73 -12.70
CA ILE A 556 14.89 9.28 -12.87
C ILE A 556 16.21 8.53 -12.67
N ILE A 557 16.14 7.40 -11.95
CA ILE A 557 17.19 6.38 -11.88
C ILE A 557 16.63 5.08 -12.46
N ILE A 558 17.32 4.53 -13.46
CA ILE A 558 16.95 3.24 -14.05
C ILE A 558 17.76 2.15 -13.35
N ASN A 559 17.14 1.43 -12.42
CA ASN A 559 17.72 0.30 -11.73
C ASN A 559 17.63 -0.97 -12.58
N LYS A 560 18.61 -1.88 -12.42
CA LYS A 560 18.73 -3.15 -13.15
C LYS A 560 18.56 -2.98 -14.67
N VAL A 561 19.22 -1.96 -15.22
CA VAL A 561 18.97 -1.46 -16.59
C VAL A 561 19.14 -2.50 -17.70
N ASP A 562 19.96 -3.52 -17.48
CA ASP A 562 20.29 -4.59 -18.41
C ASP A 562 19.36 -5.82 -18.34
N ILE A 563 18.34 -5.82 -17.46
CA ILE A 563 17.32 -6.89 -17.44
C ILE A 563 16.53 -6.93 -18.74
N ASN A 564 16.14 -5.76 -19.26
CA ASN A 564 15.37 -5.67 -20.50
C ASN A 564 15.73 -4.40 -21.28
N PRO A 565 16.65 -4.49 -22.25
CA PRO A 565 17.11 -3.33 -23.03
C PRO A 565 15.98 -2.59 -23.77
N THR A 566 14.91 -3.29 -24.15
CA THR A 566 13.75 -2.69 -24.84
C THR A 566 12.99 -1.76 -23.90
N TYR A 567 12.65 -2.20 -22.70
CA TYR A 567 11.97 -1.35 -21.72
C TYR A 567 12.89 -0.27 -21.13
N ALA A 568 14.20 -0.54 -21.00
CA ALA A 568 15.16 0.50 -20.65
C ALA A 568 15.15 1.65 -21.68
N ARG A 569 15.08 1.32 -22.97
CA ARG A 569 14.92 2.33 -24.03
C ARG A 569 13.60 3.09 -23.89
N LYS A 570 12.48 2.40 -23.66
CA LYS A 570 11.19 3.06 -23.43
C LYS A 570 11.23 4.07 -22.28
N ILE A 571 11.93 3.76 -21.18
CA ILE A 571 12.11 4.70 -20.07
C ILE A 571 12.93 5.92 -20.50
N ARG A 572 13.99 5.73 -21.29
CA ARG A 572 14.78 6.85 -21.85
C ARG A 572 13.94 7.71 -22.77
N ASP A 573 13.22 7.11 -23.71
CA ASP A 573 12.34 7.82 -24.64
C ASP A 573 11.27 8.61 -23.88
N LEU A 574 10.69 8.04 -22.82
CA LEU A 574 9.73 8.71 -21.94
C LEU A 574 10.37 9.92 -21.24
N ALA A 575 11.59 9.77 -20.72
CA ALA A 575 12.31 10.85 -20.07
C ALA A 575 12.64 11.98 -21.05
N ASP A 576 13.19 11.66 -22.22
CA ASP A 576 13.58 12.62 -23.25
C ASP A 576 12.38 13.39 -23.80
N ASN A 577 11.29 12.69 -24.15
CA ASN A 577 10.08 13.31 -24.70
C ASN A 577 9.42 14.31 -23.73
N ALA A 578 9.53 14.07 -22.43
CA ALA A 578 8.93 14.91 -21.40
C ALA A 578 9.93 15.85 -20.71
N GLY A 579 11.21 15.82 -21.10
CA GLY A 579 12.27 16.63 -20.53
C GLY A 579 12.60 16.30 -19.07
N TYR A 580 12.46 15.03 -18.67
CA TYR A 580 12.90 14.55 -17.36
C TYR A 580 14.37 14.16 -17.40
N LYS A 581 15.09 14.42 -16.30
CA LYS A 581 16.53 14.13 -16.20
C LYS A 581 16.77 12.70 -15.75
N ILE A 582 17.58 11.94 -16.48
CA ILE A 582 18.11 10.65 -16.01
C ILE A 582 19.39 10.92 -15.22
N LEU A 583 19.38 10.66 -13.91
CA LEU A 583 20.54 10.84 -13.04
C LEU A 583 21.62 9.78 -13.31
N GLY A 584 21.18 8.55 -13.56
CA GLY A 584 22.04 7.46 -13.96
C GLY A 584 21.30 6.13 -14.04
N GLU A 585 22.07 5.11 -14.39
CA GLU A 585 21.58 3.75 -14.62
C GLU A 585 22.41 2.80 -13.77
N ILE A 586 21.75 1.89 -13.08
CA ILE A 586 22.38 0.91 -12.20
C ILE A 586 22.25 -0.45 -12.89
N PRO A 587 23.36 -1.17 -13.16
CA PRO A 587 23.30 -2.50 -13.75
C PRO A 587 22.73 -3.54 -12.75
N PHE A 588 22.21 -4.64 -13.27
CA PHE A 588 21.87 -5.80 -12.47
C PHE A 588 23.15 -6.40 -11.88
N ASP A 589 23.19 -6.49 -10.56
CA ASP A 589 24.35 -6.93 -9.80
C ASP A 589 23.89 -7.88 -8.69
N ASP A 590 24.26 -9.15 -8.79
CA ASP A 590 23.87 -10.19 -7.82
C ASP A 590 24.38 -9.88 -6.41
N THR A 591 25.46 -9.08 -6.29
CA THR A 591 26.03 -8.71 -4.99
C THR A 591 25.11 -7.78 -4.19
N VAL A 592 24.17 -7.08 -4.84
CA VAL A 592 23.15 -6.28 -4.16
C VAL A 592 22.28 -7.18 -3.27
N LYS A 593 21.92 -8.38 -3.76
CA LYS A 593 21.13 -9.34 -2.98
C LYS A 593 21.89 -9.81 -1.76
N GLU A 594 23.18 -10.09 -1.91
CA GLU A 594 24.07 -10.51 -0.83
C GLU A 594 24.30 -9.40 0.20
N ALA A 595 24.41 -8.13 -0.23
CA ALA A 595 24.50 -6.98 0.68
C ALA A 595 23.24 -6.82 1.54
N ILE A 596 22.04 -6.95 0.94
CA ILE A 596 20.76 -6.92 1.67
C ILE A 596 20.68 -8.07 2.68
N LYS A 597 21.10 -9.28 2.28
CA LYS A 597 21.17 -10.44 3.19
C LYS A 597 22.12 -10.20 4.36
N ALA A 598 23.22 -9.49 4.12
CA ALA A 598 24.20 -9.10 5.13
C ALA A 598 23.77 -7.89 5.97
N GLY A 599 22.63 -7.25 5.67
CA GLY A 599 22.14 -6.09 6.43
C GLY A 599 23.02 -4.85 6.28
N VAL A 600 23.67 -4.66 5.12
CA VAL A 600 24.55 -3.52 4.85
C VAL A 600 24.25 -2.87 3.50
N PRO A 601 24.49 -1.55 3.33
CA PRO A 601 24.34 -0.89 2.04
C PRO A 601 25.35 -1.45 1.03
N VAL A 602 24.95 -1.62 -0.23
CA VAL A 602 25.80 -2.26 -1.26
C VAL A 602 27.13 -1.53 -1.47
N VAL A 603 27.13 -0.19 -1.37
CA VAL A 603 28.32 0.66 -1.49
C VAL A 603 29.38 0.40 -0.43
N ASP A 604 28.98 -0.15 0.73
CA ASP A 604 29.88 -0.53 1.81
C ASP A 604 30.21 -2.03 1.80
N PHE A 605 29.42 -2.83 1.09
CA PHE A 605 29.61 -4.26 0.96
C PHE A 605 30.75 -4.59 -0.02
N ASN A 606 30.81 -3.89 -1.16
CA ASN A 606 31.86 -4.04 -2.16
C ASN A 606 31.97 -2.82 -3.08
N ASP A 607 32.94 -2.85 -3.99
CA ASP A 607 33.10 -1.85 -5.07
C ASP A 607 32.68 -2.40 -6.45
N GLY A 608 31.58 -3.16 -6.49
CA GLY A 608 31.02 -3.75 -7.70
C GLY A 608 30.33 -2.73 -8.63
N PRO A 609 29.84 -3.19 -9.79
CA PRO A 609 29.20 -2.32 -10.79
C PRO A 609 28.05 -1.47 -10.23
N ALA A 610 27.19 -2.04 -9.37
CA ALA A 610 26.11 -1.27 -8.77
C ALA A 610 26.63 -0.19 -7.80
N SER A 611 27.62 -0.51 -6.98
CA SER A 611 28.26 0.44 -6.04
C SER A 611 28.88 1.62 -6.77
N GLN A 612 29.62 1.37 -7.85
CA GLN A 612 30.25 2.41 -8.67
C GLN A 612 29.22 3.31 -9.35
N ALA A 613 28.12 2.73 -9.88
CA ALA A 613 27.02 3.49 -10.46
C ALA A 613 26.34 4.39 -9.42
N LEU A 614 26.07 3.86 -8.21
CA LEU A 614 25.48 4.62 -7.10
C LEU A 614 26.37 5.79 -6.64
N ARG A 615 27.69 5.56 -6.51
CA ARG A 615 28.66 6.63 -6.20
C ARG A 615 28.65 7.73 -7.26
N THR A 616 28.62 7.35 -8.53
CA THR A 616 28.56 8.29 -9.66
C THR A 616 27.26 9.11 -9.64
N ILE A 617 26.11 8.48 -9.39
CA ILE A 617 24.82 9.15 -9.29
C ILE A 617 24.81 10.14 -8.11
N TRP A 618 25.31 9.72 -6.94
CA TRP A 618 25.37 10.58 -5.77
C TRP A 618 26.25 11.82 -5.99
N ASN A 619 27.40 11.66 -6.66
CA ASN A 619 28.24 12.81 -7.00
C ASN A 619 27.53 13.82 -7.91
N LYS A 620 26.78 13.36 -8.92
CA LYS A 620 25.94 14.24 -9.77
C LYS A 620 24.85 14.97 -8.98
N ILE A 621 24.27 14.31 -7.96
CA ILE A 621 23.27 14.92 -7.08
C ILE A 621 23.90 16.07 -6.29
N LYS A 622 25.11 15.85 -5.72
CA LYS A 622 25.87 16.87 -4.98
C LYS A 622 26.27 18.05 -5.86
N GLU A 623 26.68 17.82 -7.10
CA GLU A 623 27.06 18.87 -8.06
C GLU A 623 25.89 19.77 -8.49
N THR A 624 24.65 19.36 -8.23
CA THR A 624 23.43 20.06 -8.65
C THR A 624 22.61 20.63 -7.49
N ARG A 625 23.17 20.62 -6.28
CA ARG A 625 22.68 21.41 -5.13
C ARG A 625 23.24 22.82 -5.22
#